data_AF-A0A7X7SJD1-F1
#
_entry.id   AF-A0A7X7SJD1-F1
#
_cell.length_a   1.000
_cell.length_b   1.000
_cell.length_c   1.000
_cell.angle_alpha   90.00
_cell.angle_beta   90.00
_cell.angle_gamma   90.00
#
_symmetry.space_group_name_H-M   'P 1'
#
loop_
_entity.id
_entity.type
_entity.pdbx_description
1 polymer ?
#
loop_
_entity_poly.entity_id
_entity_poly.type
_entity_poly.pdbx_seq_one_letter_code
_entity_poly.pdbx_strand_id
1 'polypeptide(L)'
;MDSPRPVAHMGAVGRRFPLHASAAGKALLAWRSTEKIMSLLSFPLVQMTENTITDADALLEELARVRSLGYSVNWAESEDELVGIGAPVRDHRNEVICALSISAPIWRVTREDLPRLGRHVAESANALSVSLGWRECSR
;
A
#
# COMPACT_ATOMS: atom_id res chain seq x y z
N MET A 1 14.54 7.46 4.81
CA MET A 1 15.09 7.99 6.07
C MET A 1 14.64 7.04 7.15
N ASP A 2 15.58 6.43 7.86
CA ASP A 2 15.28 5.38 8.82
C ASP A 2 14.82 5.98 10.16
N SER A 3 13.99 5.22 10.88
CA SER A 3 13.51 5.63 12.21
C SER A 3 14.67 5.64 13.22
N PRO A 4 14.76 6.62 14.13
CA PRO A 4 15.80 6.65 15.17
C PRO A 4 15.63 5.58 16.26
N ARG A 5 14.62 4.71 16.15
CA ARG A 5 14.37 3.61 17.10
C ARG A 5 15.17 2.37 16.72
N PRO A 6 15.73 1.63 17.70
CA PRO A 6 16.68 0.54 17.45
C PRO A 6 16.10 -0.65 16.67
N VAL A 7 14.78 -0.80 16.67
CA VAL A 7 14.09 -1.79 15.84
C VAL A 7 13.48 -1.05 14.65
N ALA A 8 13.83 -1.45 13.43
CA ALA A 8 13.23 -0.95 12.20
C ALA A 8 13.12 -2.10 11.19
N HIS A 9 12.06 -2.10 10.39
CA HIS A 9 11.99 -2.99 9.23
C HIS A 9 12.93 -2.47 8.15
N MET A 10 14.00 -3.21 7.87
CA MET A 10 14.93 -2.89 6.79
C MET A 10 14.39 -3.39 5.45
N GLY A 11 13.85 -2.47 4.66
CA GLY A 11 13.61 -2.72 3.24
C GLY A 11 14.89 -2.49 2.46
N ALA A 12 15.43 -3.53 1.80
CA ALA A 12 16.51 -3.33 0.84
C ALA A 12 15.94 -2.78 -0.48
N VAL A 13 16.62 -1.80 -1.08
CA VAL A 13 16.29 -1.33 -2.44
C VAL A 13 16.37 -2.53 -3.39
N GLY A 14 15.33 -2.71 -4.22
CA GLY A 14 15.22 -3.84 -5.15
C GLY A 14 14.57 -5.11 -4.58
N ARG A 15 14.23 -5.15 -3.28
CA ARG A 15 13.43 -6.24 -2.70
C ARG A 15 12.03 -6.25 -3.33
N ARG A 16 11.58 -7.43 -3.76
CA ARG A 16 10.25 -7.63 -4.32
C ARG A 16 9.33 -8.19 -3.25
N PHE A 17 8.11 -7.66 -3.20
CA PHE A 17 7.03 -8.19 -2.38
C PHE A 17 5.84 -8.53 -3.28
N PRO A 18 5.02 -9.52 -2.93
CA PRO A 18 3.78 -9.78 -3.65
C PRO A 18 2.89 -8.53 -3.65
N LEU A 19 2.30 -8.21 -4.82
CA LEU A 19 1.51 -7.00 -4.98
C LEU A 19 0.24 -7.02 -4.12
N HIS A 20 -0.36 -8.20 -3.94
CA HIS A 20 -1.58 -8.38 -3.14
C HIS A 20 -1.35 -8.31 -1.63
N ALA A 21 -0.16 -8.71 -1.16
CA ALA A 21 0.15 -8.87 0.27
C ALA A 21 0.99 -7.71 0.85
N SER A 22 1.26 -6.65 0.08
CA SER A 22 2.06 -5.52 0.54
C SER A 22 1.29 -4.20 0.44
N ALA A 23 1.56 -3.28 1.37
CA ALA A 23 0.89 -1.98 1.37
C ALA A 23 1.19 -1.21 0.07
N ALA A 24 2.48 -1.12 -0.31
CA ALA A 24 2.87 -0.50 -1.58
C ALA A 24 2.22 -1.19 -2.79
N GLY A 25 2.21 -2.53 -2.82
CA GLY A 25 1.59 -3.30 -3.90
C GLY A 25 0.08 -3.02 -4.04
N LYS A 26 -0.66 -3.05 -2.93
CA LYS A 26 -2.10 -2.72 -2.92
C LYS A 26 -2.35 -1.28 -3.35
N ALA A 27 -1.50 -0.33 -2.97
CA ALA A 27 -1.60 1.05 -3.43
C ALA A 27 -1.38 1.19 -4.95
N LEU A 28 -0.47 0.38 -5.53
CA LEU A 28 -0.24 0.34 -6.98
C LEU A 28 -1.41 -0.29 -7.75
N LEU A 29 -2.04 -1.33 -7.19
CA LEU A 29 -3.13 -2.07 -7.82
C LEU A 29 -4.46 -1.33 -7.75
N ALA A 30 -4.72 -0.60 -6.67
CA ALA A 30 -6.07 -0.11 -6.36
C ALA A 30 -6.69 0.77 -7.45
N TRP A 31 -5.92 1.49 -8.26
CA TRP A 31 -6.43 2.33 -9.36
C TRP A 31 -6.34 1.69 -10.75
N ARG A 32 -5.97 0.40 -10.84
CA ARG A 32 -5.97 -0.35 -12.10
C ARG A 32 -7.36 -0.95 -12.38
N SER A 33 -7.65 -1.23 -13.66
CA SER A 33 -8.86 -1.95 -14.03
C SER A 33 -8.80 -3.39 -13.53
N THR A 34 -9.96 -4.02 -13.31
CA THR A 34 -10.04 -5.41 -12.87
C THR A 34 -9.28 -6.34 -13.81
N GLU A 35 -9.41 -6.16 -15.13
CA GLU A 35 -8.70 -6.97 -16.13
C GLU A 35 -7.20 -6.82 -15.98
N LYS A 36 -6.72 -5.59 -15.72
CA LYS A 36 -5.30 -5.34 -15.51
C LYS A 36 -4.80 -5.98 -14.22
N ILE A 37 -5.56 -5.91 -13.13
CA ILE A 37 -5.23 -6.56 -11.85
C ILE A 37 -5.12 -8.07 -12.07
N MET A 38 -6.11 -8.69 -12.71
CA MET A 38 -6.12 -10.13 -12.98
C MET A 38 -4.96 -10.55 -13.90
N SER A 39 -4.54 -9.69 -14.85
CA SER A 39 -3.37 -9.97 -15.70
C SER A 39 -2.02 -9.82 -14.99
N LEU A 40 -1.97 -9.02 -13.91
CA LEU A 40 -0.74 -8.74 -13.15
C LEU A 40 -0.49 -9.76 -12.04
N LEU A 41 -1.52 -10.52 -11.66
CA LEU A 41 -1.46 -11.49 -10.58
C LEU A 41 -1.55 -12.90 -11.17
N SER A 42 -0.69 -13.79 -10.68
CA SER A 42 -0.79 -15.22 -10.96
C SER A 42 -1.63 -15.88 -9.87
N PHE A 43 -2.68 -16.57 -10.28
CA PHE A 43 -3.56 -17.31 -9.38
C PHE A 43 -3.17 -18.80 -9.33
N PRO A 44 -3.28 -19.47 -8.17
CA PRO A 44 -3.73 -18.94 -6.87
C PRO A 44 -2.72 -17.95 -6.25
N LEU A 45 -3.23 -16.97 -5.51
CA LEU A 45 -2.38 -15.99 -4.82
C LEU A 45 -1.55 -16.69 -3.75
N VAL A 46 -0.25 -16.39 -3.70
CA VAL A 46 0.66 -16.95 -2.71
C VAL A 46 0.27 -16.47 -1.31
N GLN A 47 0.04 -17.42 -0.41
CA GLN A 47 -0.16 -17.16 1.01
C GLN A 47 1.21 -16.98 1.68
N MET A 48 1.41 -15.83 2.33
CA MET A 48 2.66 -15.51 3.05
C MET A 48 2.51 -15.70 4.56
N THR A 49 1.32 -15.45 5.08
CA THR A 49 0.91 -15.52 6.48
C THR A 49 -0.56 -15.99 6.54
N GLU A 50 -1.10 -16.16 7.75
CA GLU A 50 -2.53 -16.45 7.94
C GLU A 50 -3.45 -15.27 7.55
N ASN A 51 -2.93 -14.03 7.55
CA ASN A 51 -3.72 -12.86 7.20
C ASN A 51 -3.64 -12.51 5.70
N THR A 52 -2.80 -13.20 4.91
CA THR A 52 -2.68 -12.91 3.49
C THR A 52 -4.01 -13.11 2.77
N ILE A 53 -4.46 -12.09 2.04
CA ILE A 53 -5.62 -12.21 1.15
C ILE A 53 -5.24 -13.12 -0.02
N THR A 54 -5.83 -14.31 -0.09
CA THR A 54 -5.54 -15.31 -1.14
C THR A 54 -6.66 -15.46 -2.18
N ASP A 55 -7.83 -14.89 -1.89
CA ASP A 55 -9.00 -14.90 -2.75
C ASP A 55 -9.07 -13.65 -3.65
N ALA A 56 -9.53 -13.83 -4.89
CA ALA A 56 -9.60 -12.77 -5.89
C ALA A 56 -10.67 -11.73 -5.55
N ASP A 57 -11.86 -12.16 -5.14
CA ASP A 57 -12.97 -11.26 -4.84
C ASP A 57 -12.68 -10.45 -3.59
N ALA A 58 -12.14 -11.09 -2.54
CA ALA A 58 -11.67 -10.42 -1.32
C ALA A 58 -10.58 -9.38 -1.62
N LEU A 59 -9.66 -9.67 -2.55
CA LEU A 59 -8.66 -8.69 -2.97
C LEU A 59 -9.30 -7.49 -3.68
N LEU A 60 -10.26 -7.72 -4.58
CA LEU A 60 -10.95 -6.63 -5.28
C LEU A 60 -11.76 -5.74 -4.33
N GLU A 61 -12.40 -6.32 -3.31
CA GLU A 61 -13.06 -5.58 -2.24
C GLU A 61 -12.08 -4.73 -1.43
N GLU A 62 -10.95 -5.31 -1.03
CA GLU A 62 -9.89 -4.57 -0.33
C GLU A 62 -9.36 -3.42 -1.19
N LEU A 63 -9.10 -3.65 -2.47
CA LEU A 63 -8.64 -2.58 -3.38
C LEU A 63 -9.70 -1.48 -3.57
N ALA A 64 -10.99 -1.81 -3.52
CA ALA A 64 -12.06 -0.81 -3.50
C ALA A 64 -12.03 0.03 -2.23
N ARG A 65 -11.77 -0.59 -1.07
CA ARG A 65 -11.58 0.10 0.21
C ARG A 65 -10.35 1.02 0.16
N VAL A 66 -9.24 0.55 -0.41
CA VAL A 66 -8.03 1.36 -0.63
C VAL A 66 -8.32 2.60 -1.48
N ARG A 67 -9.09 2.46 -2.57
CA ARG A 67 -9.51 3.60 -3.39
C ARG A 67 -10.33 4.63 -2.60
N SER A 68 -11.26 4.16 -1.77
CA SER A 68 -12.13 5.01 -0.96
C SER A 68 -11.35 5.79 0.12
N LEU A 69 -10.40 5.12 0.78
CA LEU A 69 -9.59 5.71 1.85
C LEU A 69 -8.43 6.57 1.34
N GLY A 70 -7.93 6.29 0.13
CA GLY A 70 -6.75 6.94 -0.43
C GLY A 70 -5.41 6.36 0.06
N TYR A 71 -5.44 5.32 0.90
CA TYR A 71 -4.27 4.60 1.39
C TYR A 71 -4.58 3.11 1.57
N SER A 72 -3.54 2.28 1.55
CA SER A 72 -3.56 0.84 1.77
C SER A 72 -2.93 0.49 3.12
N VAL A 73 -3.34 -0.65 3.66
CA VAL A 73 -2.76 -1.21 4.89
C VAL A 73 -2.34 -2.64 4.61
N ASN A 74 -1.13 -3.00 5.02
CA ASN A 74 -0.70 -4.38 5.19
C ASN A 74 -0.70 -4.64 6.70
N TRP A 75 -1.59 -5.49 7.19
CA TRP A 75 -1.62 -5.86 8.60
C TRP A 75 -1.23 -7.32 8.76
N ALA A 76 0.07 -7.56 8.97
CA ALA A 76 0.63 -8.89 9.07
C ALA A 76 0.30 -9.79 7.86
N GLU A 77 0.17 -9.23 6.66
CA GLU A 77 -0.17 -9.99 5.44
C GLU A 77 1.08 -10.53 4.75
N SER A 78 2.16 -9.75 4.68
CA SER A 78 3.43 -10.19 4.08
C SER A 78 4.37 -10.90 5.04
N GLU A 79 4.36 -10.49 6.31
CA GLU A 79 5.20 -10.99 7.41
C GLU A 79 4.41 -10.78 8.72
N ASP A 80 4.36 -11.76 9.62
CA ASP A 80 3.45 -11.74 10.79
C ASP A 80 3.68 -10.55 11.73
N GLU A 81 4.92 -10.08 11.81
CA GLU A 81 5.31 -9.00 12.71
C GLU A 81 5.24 -7.61 12.06
N LEU A 82 4.78 -7.51 10.80
CA LEU A 82 4.88 -6.28 10.00
C LEU A 82 3.52 -5.61 9.81
N VAL A 83 3.46 -4.31 10.09
CA VAL A 83 2.41 -3.42 9.62
C VAL A 83 3.01 -2.46 8.60
N GLY A 84 2.35 -2.33 7.46
CA GLY A 84 2.68 -1.37 6.41
C GLY A 84 1.50 -0.46 6.11
N ILE A 85 1.77 0.80 5.83
CA ILE A 85 0.78 1.74 5.29
C ILE A 85 1.34 2.32 4.00
N GLY A 86 0.56 2.30 2.93
CA GLY A 86 0.97 2.74 1.60
C GLY A 86 -0.01 3.74 1.01
N ALA A 87 0.47 4.63 0.17
CA ALA A 87 -0.37 5.55 -0.59
C ALA A 87 0.17 5.71 -2.02
N PRO A 88 -0.72 5.90 -3.01
CA PRO A 88 -0.34 6.04 -4.41
C PRO A 88 0.36 7.38 -4.64
N VAL A 89 1.36 7.36 -5.52
CA VAL A 89 1.97 8.56 -6.08
C VAL A 89 1.58 8.64 -7.55
N ARG A 90 1.07 9.80 -7.95
CA ARG A 90 0.50 10.04 -9.27
C ARG A 90 1.32 11.00 -10.10
N ASP A 91 1.25 10.81 -11.41
CA ASP A 91 1.80 11.74 -12.39
C ASP A 91 0.77 12.82 -12.80
N HIS A 92 1.20 13.69 -13.72
CA HIS A 92 0.36 14.74 -14.31
C HIS A 92 -0.86 14.22 -15.11
N ARG A 93 -0.93 12.91 -15.40
CA ARG A 93 -2.07 12.26 -16.07
C ARG A 93 -3.04 11.60 -15.08
N ASN A 94 -2.82 11.79 -13.78
CA ASN A 94 -3.56 11.13 -12.71
C ASN A 94 -3.34 9.60 -12.68
N GLU A 95 -2.29 9.09 -13.32
CA GLU A 95 -1.92 7.68 -13.30
C GLU A 95 -1.05 7.37 -12.08
N VAL A 96 -1.30 6.24 -11.42
CA VAL A 96 -0.45 5.77 -10.30
C VAL A 96 0.85 5.20 -10.88
N ILE A 97 1.97 5.87 -10.63
CA ILE A 97 3.29 5.53 -11.18
C ILE A 97 4.22 4.89 -10.15
N CYS A 98 4.03 5.19 -8.87
CA CYS A 98 4.71 4.52 -7.76
C CYS A 98 3.85 4.60 -6.48
N ALA A 99 4.37 4.09 -5.37
CA ALA A 99 3.71 4.18 -4.07
C ALA A 99 4.72 4.61 -3.00
N LEU A 100 4.27 5.48 -2.10
CA LEU A 100 4.98 5.82 -0.87
C LEU A 100 4.47 4.88 0.23
N SER A 101 5.34 4.34 1.06
CA SER A 101 4.90 3.53 2.20
C SER A 101 5.81 3.67 3.41
N ILE A 102 5.23 3.41 4.58
CA ILE A 102 5.94 3.25 5.84
C ILE A 102 5.68 1.84 6.37
N SER A 103 6.62 1.35 7.19
CA SER A 103 6.51 0.06 7.83
C SER A 103 6.93 0.16 9.30
N ALA A 104 6.25 -0.58 10.15
CA ALA A 104 6.54 -0.67 11.57
C ALA A 104 6.20 -2.07 12.07
N PRO A 105 6.87 -2.56 13.13
CA PRO A 105 6.45 -3.78 13.80
C PRO A 105 5.06 -3.65 14.40
N ILE A 106 4.29 -4.74 14.32
CA ILE A 106 2.87 -4.78 14.66
C ILE A 106 2.58 -4.35 16.11
N TRP A 107 3.46 -4.65 17.06
CA TRP A 107 3.31 -4.25 18.46
C TRP A 107 3.50 -2.74 18.72
N ARG A 108 3.88 -1.94 17.70
CA ARG A 108 4.02 -0.48 17.81
C ARG A 108 2.86 0.31 17.20
N VAL A 109 1.94 -0.35 16.54
CA VAL A 109 0.84 0.28 15.82
C VAL A 109 -0.45 -0.40 16.25
N THR A 110 -1.44 0.35 16.71
CA THR A 110 -2.78 -0.21 16.94
C THR A 110 -3.67 0.02 15.73
N ARG A 111 -4.84 -0.63 15.67
CA ARG A 111 -5.78 -0.40 14.55
C ARG A 111 -6.35 1.02 14.58
N GLU A 112 -6.44 1.63 15.74
CA GLU A 112 -6.87 3.02 15.96
C GLU A 112 -5.85 4.04 15.42
N ASP A 113 -4.57 3.66 15.30
CA ASP A 113 -3.55 4.51 14.68
C ASP A 113 -3.68 4.58 13.15
N LEU A 114 -4.30 3.57 12.52
CA LEU A 114 -4.30 3.41 11.06
C LEU A 114 -4.90 4.61 10.31
N PRO A 115 -6.04 5.23 10.73
CA PRO A 115 -6.56 6.40 10.05
C PRO A 115 -5.61 7.60 10.11
N ARG A 116 -4.94 7.80 11.25
CA ARG A 116 -3.99 8.90 11.43
C ARG A 116 -2.72 8.69 10.60
N LEU A 117 -2.14 7.48 10.67
CA LEU A 117 -0.96 7.13 9.88
C LEU A 117 -1.25 7.12 8.38
N GLY A 118 -2.39 6.55 7.97
CA GLY A 118 -2.90 6.55 6.61
C GLY A 118 -2.99 7.95 6.02
N ARG A 119 -3.57 8.89 6.78
CA ARG A 119 -3.65 10.30 6.39
C ARG A 119 -2.28 10.90 6.13
N HIS A 120 -1.33 10.76 7.06
CA HIS A 120 0.01 11.33 6.89
C HIS A 120 0.77 10.76 5.70
N VAL A 121 0.62 9.45 5.45
CA VAL A 121 1.24 8.79 4.28
C VAL A 121 0.59 9.29 2.99
N ALA A 122 -0.73 9.42 2.95
CA ALA A 122 -1.46 9.94 1.80
C ALA A 122 -1.12 11.41 1.51
N GLU A 123 -1.09 12.27 2.53
CA GLU A 123 -0.66 13.68 2.39
C GLU A 123 0.76 13.78 1.83
N SER A 124 1.69 12.95 2.33
CA SER A 124 3.07 12.91 1.85
C SER A 124 3.17 12.41 0.40
N ALA A 125 2.40 11.39 0.04
CA ALA A 125 2.35 10.87 -1.32
C ALA A 125 1.72 11.88 -2.29
N ASN A 126 0.70 12.62 -1.85
CA ASN A 126 0.08 13.69 -2.62
C ASN A 126 1.06 14.85 -2.84
N ALA A 127 1.84 15.25 -1.82
CA ALA A 127 2.87 16.28 -1.97
C ALA A 127 3.96 15.88 -2.99
N LEU A 128 4.37 14.61 -2.98
CA LEU A 128 5.26 14.07 -4.00
C LEU A 128 4.61 14.06 -5.39
N SER A 129 3.34 13.66 -5.47
CA SER A 129 2.57 13.66 -6.72
C SER A 129 2.48 15.07 -7.32
N VAL A 130 2.23 16.09 -6.51
CA VAL A 130 2.22 17.50 -6.93
C VAL A 130 3.57 17.92 -7.52
N SER A 131 4.67 17.48 -6.90
CA SER A 131 6.02 17.71 -7.42
C SER A 131 6.28 17.01 -8.76
N LEU A 132 5.53 15.94 -9.06
CA LEU A 132 5.54 15.20 -10.34
C LEU A 132 4.45 15.70 -11.32
N GLY A 133 3.80 16.82 -11.02
CA GLY A 133 2.84 17.48 -11.90
C GLY A 133 1.38 17.05 -11.72
N TRP A 134 1.08 16.20 -10.73
CA TRP A 134 -0.29 15.88 -10.37
C TRP A 134 -1.02 17.12 -9.85
N ARG A 135 -2.28 17.29 -10.28
CA ARG A 135 -3.18 18.30 -9.73
C ARG A 135 -4.36 17.57 -9.15
N GLU A 136 -4.62 17.81 -7.87
CA GLU A 136 -5.83 17.32 -7.24
C GLU A 136 -7.01 18.01 -7.95
N CYS A 137 -7.81 17.22 -8.65
CA CYS A 137 -9.01 17.74 -9.28
C CYS A 137 -9.97 18.09 -8.15
N SER A 138 -10.07 19.37 -7.83
CA SER A 138 -11.07 19.89 -6.89
C SER A 138 -12.44 19.38 -7.34
N ARG A 139 -13.09 18.58 -6.49
CA ARG A 139 -14.48 18.17 -6.70
C ARG A 139 -15.42 19.36 -6.49
#